data_AF-A0A8X7JGI2-F1
#
_entry.id   AF-A0A8X7JGI2-F1
#
_cell.length_a   1.000
_cell.length_b   1.000
_cell.length_c   1.000
_cell.angle_alpha   90.00
_cell.angle_beta   90.00
_cell.angle_gamma   90.00
#
_symmetry.space_group_name_H-M   'P 1'
#
loop_
_entity.id
_entity.type
_entity.pdbx_description
1 polymer ?
#
loop_
_entity_poly.entity_id
_entity_poly.type
_entity_poly.pdbx_seq_one_letter_code
_entity_poly.pdbx_strand_id
1 'polypeptide(L)'
;EELIIGAIVAAVAAALAVNYLNRSRNLRMLNPKRWIMILAYSFVFFYYMAKANLDVAYRVITGRIRPGIVKGPCEFLTRDLAKTWLATSITLTPGTLTVHVDDAGNFYIHWINVRKEKPENVREVVGSLADWARRIAE
;
A
#
# COMPACT_ATOMS: atom_id res chain seq x y z
N GLU A 1 30.32 23.15 -7.86
CA GLU A 1 29.83 23.86 -6.65
C GLU A 1 28.53 23.28 -6.14
N GLU A 2 27.53 23.07 -7.00
CA GLU A 2 26.21 22.56 -6.58
C GLU A 2 26.22 21.20 -5.87
N LEU A 3 27.06 20.25 -6.31
CA LEU A 3 27.17 18.93 -5.65
C LEU A 3 27.69 19.03 -4.20
N ILE A 4 28.59 19.97 -3.93
CA ILE A 4 29.17 20.16 -2.59
C ILE A 4 28.10 20.77 -1.67
N ILE A 5 27.42 21.82 -2.15
CA ILE A 5 26.31 22.44 -1.40
C ILE A 5 25.20 21.42 -1.14
N GLY A 6 24.84 20.63 -2.15
CA GLY A 6 23.85 19.56 -2.03
C GLY A 6 24.26 18.49 -1.00
N ALA A 7 25.53 18.06 -1.00
CA ALA A 7 26.02 17.11 -0.01
C ALA A 7 25.96 17.66 1.42
N ILE A 8 26.30 18.93 1.62
CA ILE A 8 26.23 19.59 2.94
C ILE A 8 24.78 19.66 3.41
N VAL A 9 23.86 20.13 2.56
CA VAL A 9 22.43 20.23 2.89
C VAL A 9 21.84 18.87 3.20
N ALA A 10 22.14 17.85 2.40
CA ALA A 10 21.70 16.48 2.62
C ALA A 10 22.22 15.90 3.94
N ALA A 11 23.48 16.17 4.30
CA ALA A 11 24.07 15.73 5.55
C ALA A 11 23.39 16.37 6.78
N VAL A 12 23.12 17.68 6.72
CA VAL A 12 22.39 18.40 7.79
C VAL A 12 20.96 17.86 7.91
N ALA A 13 20.25 17.71 6.80
CA ALA A 13 18.89 17.16 6.79
C ALA A 13 18.85 15.73 7.35
N ALA A 14 19.81 14.88 6.96
CA ALA A 14 19.93 13.52 7.47
C ALA A 14 20.22 13.49 8.97
N ALA A 15 21.13 14.34 9.47
CA ALA A 15 21.47 14.43 10.89
C ALA A 15 20.25 14.85 11.74
N LEU A 16 19.41 15.77 11.24
CA LEU A 16 18.19 16.18 11.92
C LEU A 16 17.10 15.09 11.88
N ALA A 17 16.96 14.39 10.74
CA ALA A 17 15.89 13.43 10.52
C ALA A 17 16.17 12.01 11.05
N VAL A 18 17.44 11.65 11.29
CA VAL A 18 17.84 10.26 11.64
C VAL A 18 17.15 9.75 12.91
N ASN A 19 16.95 10.61 13.90
CA ASN A 19 16.32 10.23 15.17
C ASN A 19 14.81 9.97 15.02
N TYR A 20 14.17 10.56 14.02
CA TYR A 20 12.75 10.39 13.73
C TYR A 20 12.50 9.24 12.75
N LEU A 21 13.18 9.27 11.60
CA LEU A 21 12.97 8.30 10.51
C LEU A 21 13.61 6.95 10.76
N ASN A 22 14.75 6.92 11.46
CA ASN A 22 15.54 5.71 11.64
C ASN A 22 15.52 5.20 13.09
N ARG A 23 14.39 5.35 13.77
CA ARG A 23 14.21 4.90 15.16
C ARG A 23 14.46 3.41 15.37
N SER A 24 14.37 2.60 14.30
CA SER A 24 14.63 1.15 14.29
C SER A 24 15.98 0.75 13.63
N ARG A 25 16.81 1.71 13.16
CA ARG A 25 18.09 1.42 12.46
C ARG A 25 17.96 0.41 11.31
N ASN A 26 16.85 0.46 10.59
CA ASN A 26 16.42 -0.59 9.67
C ASN A 26 16.81 -0.25 8.23
N LEU A 27 18.04 -0.57 7.84
CA LEU A 27 18.60 -0.29 6.51
C LEU A 27 18.14 -1.27 5.41
N ARG A 28 17.10 -2.07 5.68
CA ARG A 28 16.66 -3.16 4.80
C ARG A 28 16.20 -2.68 3.42
N MET A 29 15.60 -1.49 3.35
CA MET A 29 15.20 -0.85 2.10
C MET A 29 16.37 -0.38 1.24
N LEU A 30 17.62 -0.38 1.73
CA LEU A 30 18.79 -0.09 0.91
C LEU A 30 19.23 -1.28 0.04
N ASN A 31 18.59 -2.44 0.18
CA ASN A 31 18.92 -3.61 -0.63
C ASN A 31 18.46 -3.40 -2.09
N PRO A 32 19.36 -3.41 -3.09
CA PRO A 32 19.03 -3.16 -4.49
C PRO A 32 18.04 -4.17 -5.07
N LYS A 33 18.00 -5.41 -4.55
CA LYS A 33 16.98 -6.40 -4.95
C LYS A 33 15.57 -5.91 -4.65
N ARG A 34 15.37 -5.17 -3.55
CA ARG A 34 14.06 -4.60 -3.20
C ARG A 34 13.67 -3.48 -4.14
N TRP A 35 14.62 -2.70 -4.65
CA TRP A 35 14.33 -1.65 -5.62
C TRP A 35 13.83 -2.23 -6.94
N ILE A 36 14.46 -3.31 -7.41
CA ILE A 36 13.97 -4.05 -8.59
C ILE A 36 12.57 -4.62 -8.34
N MET A 37 12.30 -5.15 -7.14
CA MET A 37 10.97 -5.64 -6.78
C MET A 37 9.92 -4.52 -6.70
N ILE A 38 10.28 -3.33 -6.20
CA ILE A 38 9.40 -2.15 -6.19
C ILE A 38 9.07 -1.74 -7.63
N LEU A 39 10.06 -1.71 -8.51
CA LEU A 39 9.85 -1.38 -9.92
C LEU A 39 8.92 -2.40 -10.59
N ALA A 40 9.15 -3.70 -10.36
CA ALA A 40 8.27 -4.76 -10.87
C ALA A 40 6.85 -4.64 -10.31
N TYR A 41 6.72 -4.32 -9.03
CA TYR A 41 5.44 -4.06 -8.38
C TYR A 41 4.71 -2.86 -8.99
N SER A 42 5.40 -1.78 -9.33
CA SER A 42 4.78 -0.59 -9.95
C SER A 42 4.02 -0.96 -11.21
N PHE A 43 4.58 -1.79 -12.10
CA PHE A 43 3.87 -2.24 -13.30
C PHE A 43 2.61 -3.05 -12.98
N VAL A 44 2.69 -3.97 -12.02
CA VAL A 44 1.54 -4.77 -11.57
C VAL A 44 0.47 -3.86 -10.96
N PHE A 45 0.88 -2.92 -10.12
CA PHE A 45 -0.01 -1.95 -9.47
C PHE A 45 -0.74 -1.09 -10.50
N PHE A 46 -0.03 -0.51 -11.48
CA PHE A 46 -0.66 0.29 -12.53
C PHE A 46 -1.65 -0.52 -13.38
N TYR A 47 -1.36 -1.79 -13.64
CA TYR A 47 -2.30 -2.68 -14.32
C TYR A 47 -3.58 -2.89 -13.52
N TYR A 48 -3.48 -3.19 -12.21
CA TYR A 48 -4.67 -3.32 -11.35
C TYR A 48 -5.44 -2.01 -11.24
N MET A 49 -4.74 -0.88 -11.12
CA MET A 49 -5.34 0.45 -11.07
C MET A 49 -6.11 0.77 -12.35
N ALA A 50 -5.55 0.49 -13.53
CA ALA A 50 -6.23 0.69 -14.80
C ALA A 50 -7.48 -0.19 -14.93
N LYS A 51 -7.38 -1.47 -14.57
CA LYS A 51 -8.51 -2.40 -14.58
C LYS A 51 -9.64 -1.95 -13.64
N ALA A 52 -9.28 -1.49 -12.45
CA ALA A 52 -10.22 -0.98 -11.46
C ALA A 52 -10.90 0.32 -11.91
N ASN A 53 -10.19 1.22 -12.60
CA ASN A 53 -10.81 2.42 -13.21
C ASN A 53 -11.92 2.06 -14.20
N LEU A 54 -11.68 1.08 -15.08
CA LEU A 54 -12.71 0.62 -16.03
C LEU A 54 -13.91 -0.01 -15.31
N ASP A 55 -13.64 -0.81 -14.28
CA ASP A 55 -14.63 -1.46 -13.43
C ASP A 55 -15.53 -0.43 -12.69
N VAL A 56 -14.93 0.64 -12.19
CA VAL A 56 -15.64 1.78 -11.57
C VAL A 56 -16.44 2.55 -12.62
N ALA A 57 -15.86 2.89 -13.77
CA ALA A 57 -16.55 3.61 -14.85
C ALA A 57 -17.81 2.85 -15.30
N TYR A 58 -17.70 1.54 -15.50
CA TYR A 58 -18.83 0.67 -15.83
C TYR A 58 -19.94 0.71 -14.76
N ARG A 59 -19.58 0.73 -13.47
CA ARG A 59 -20.57 0.82 -12.37
C ARG A 59 -21.25 2.16 -12.29
N VAL A 60 -20.52 3.24 -12.54
CA VAL A 60 -21.09 4.60 -12.58
C VAL A 60 -22.14 4.68 -13.71
N ILE A 61 -21.85 4.10 -14.87
CA ILE A 61 -22.78 4.08 -16.01
C ILE A 61 -23.99 3.18 -15.75
N THR A 62 -23.77 1.98 -15.19
CA THR A 62 -24.85 1.00 -14.98
C THR A 62 -25.66 1.25 -13.70
N GLY A 63 -25.19 2.09 -12.78
CA GLY A 63 -25.82 2.35 -11.48
C GLY A 63 -25.78 1.17 -10.51
N ARG A 64 -25.12 0.06 -10.87
CA ARG A 64 -25.06 -1.17 -10.05
C ARG A 64 -23.94 -1.06 -9.02
N ILE A 65 -24.23 -0.39 -7.90
CA ILE A 65 -23.28 -0.13 -6.82
C ILE A 65 -23.81 -0.76 -5.53
N ARG A 66 -22.96 -1.46 -4.79
CA ARG A 66 -23.27 -2.01 -3.46
C ARG A 66 -22.15 -1.59 -2.49
N PRO A 67 -22.20 -0.35 -1.97
CA PRO A 67 -21.14 0.16 -1.12
C PRO A 67 -21.18 -0.51 0.25
N GLY A 68 -20.03 -0.66 0.89
CA GLY A 68 -19.96 -1.18 2.25
C GLY A 68 -18.55 -1.18 2.80
N ILE A 69 -18.45 -1.24 4.13
CA ILE A 69 -17.17 -1.37 4.84
C ILE A 69 -16.98 -2.84 5.19
N VAL A 70 -15.88 -3.42 4.72
CA VAL A 70 -15.49 -4.80 5.01
C VAL A 70 -14.25 -4.82 5.89
N LYS A 71 -14.23 -5.77 6.83
CA LYS A 71 -13.03 -6.07 7.63
C LYS A 71 -12.26 -7.19 6.93
N GLY A 72 -11.05 -6.89 6.45
CA GLY A 72 -10.12 -7.85 5.86
C GLY A 72 -8.98 -8.17 6.83
N PRO A 73 -8.97 -9.35 7.47
CA PRO A 73 -7.87 -9.77 8.34
C PRO A 73 -6.56 -9.89 7.56
N CYS A 74 -5.45 -9.42 8.14
CA CYS A 74 -4.13 -9.46 7.53
C CYS A 74 -3.04 -9.80 8.57
N GLU A 75 -2.96 -11.08 8.92
CA GLU A 75 -2.04 -11.60 9.94
C GLU A 75 -0.57 -11.70 9.48
N PHE A 76 -0.33 -11.70 8.16
CA PHE A 76 1.01 -11.94 7.60
C PHE A 76 1.86 -10.67 7.42
N LEU A 77 1.31 -9.48 7.67
CA LEU A 77 2.05 -8.22 7.68
C LEU A 77 2.31 -7.80 9.12
N THR A 78 3.56 -7.92 9.53
CA THR A 78 4.03 -7.58 10.88
C THR A 78 4.51 -6.14 10.96
N ARG A 79 5.05 -5.59 9.86
CA ARG A 79 5.68 -4.27 9.83
C ARG A 79 4.72 -3.13 9.47
N ASP A 80 4.82 -2.02 10.19
CA ASP A 80 4.01 -0.81 9.94
C ASP A 80 4.20 -0.27 8.52
N LEU A 81 5.44 -0.21 8.03
CA LEU A 81 5.71 0.19 6.65
C LEU A 81 4.95 -0.70 5.63
N ALA A 82 4.89 -2.00 5.88
CA ALA A 82 4.21 -2.93 4.99
C ALA A 82 2.69 -2.74 5.04
N LYS A 83 2.15 -2.49 6.26
CA LYS A 83 0.74 -2.17 6.46
C LYS A 83 0.37 -0.85 5.77
N THR A 84 1.18 0.21 5.94
CA THR A 84 1.00 1.51 5.29
C THR A 84 1.08 1.39 3.78
N TRP A 85 2.08 0.68 3.26
CA TRP A 85 2.23 0.46 1.82
C TRP A 85 0.98 -0.21 1.24
N LEU A 86 0.50 -1.28 1.88
CA LEU A 86 -0.72 -1.96 1.46
C LEU A 86 -1.94 -1.03 1.55
N ALA A 87 -2.11 -0.30 2.65
CA ALA A 87 -3.23 0.65 2.83
C ALA A 87 -3.26 1.71 1.71
N THR A 88 -2.12 2.32 1.41
CA THR A 88 -2.02 3.30 0.31
C THR A 88 -2.31 2.66 -1.04
N SER A 89 -1.87 1.43 -1.27
CA SER A 89 -2.14 0.69 -2.52
C SER A 89 -3.63 0.41 -2.71
N ILE A 90 -4.34 0.08 -1.63
CA ILE A 90 -5.79 -0.14 -1.64
C ILE A 90 -6.51 1.16 -1.97
N THR A 91 -6.16 2.25 -1.29
CA THR A 91 -6.77 3.57 -1.49
C THR A 91 -6.55 4.11 -2.89
N LEU A 92 -5.39 3.87 -3.49
CA LEU A 92 -5.11 4.28 -4.86
C LEU A 92 -5.77 3.38 -5.91
N THR A 93 -6.25 2.20 -5.53
CA THR A 93 -6.99 1.33 -6.45
C THR A 93 -8.44 1.82 -6.53
N PRO A 94 -8.90 2.29 -7.70
CA PRO A 94 -10.22 2.89 -7.86
C PRO A 94 -11.35 1.99 -7.36
N GLY A 95 -12.23 2.55 -6.54
CA GLY A 95 -13.37 1.82 -5.98
C GLY A 95 -13.09 1.18 -4.62
N THR A 96 -11.86 1.25 -4.08
CA THR A 96 -11.54 0.85 -2.71
C THR A 96 -10.87 1.98 -1.94
N LEU A 97 -11.09 2.03 -0.63
CA LEU A 97 -10.47 3.00 0.27
C LEU A 97 -10.17 2.33 1.62
N THR A 98 -8.94 2.42 2.10
CA THR A 98 -8.63 2.00 3.48
C THR A 98 -9.07 3.09 4.45
N VAL A 99 -9.99 2.75 5.35
CA VAL A 99 -10.52 3.64 6.40
C VAL A 99 -9.63 3.60 7.63
N HIS A 100 -9.24 2.40 8.04
CA HIS A 100 -8.46 2.18 9.25
C HIS A 100 -7.68 0.87 9.19
N VAL A 101 -6.56 0.81 9.89
CA VAL A 101 -5.81 -0.42 10.15
C VAL A 101 -5.66 -0.52 11.67
N ASP A 102 -6.20 -1.58 12.26
CA ASP A 102 -6.11 -1.78 13.71
C ASP A 102 -4.75 -2.34 14.13
N ASP A 103 -4.47 -2.29 15.43
CA ASP A 103 -3.20 -2.79 16.00
C ASP A 103 -3.00 -4.29 15.76
N ALA A 104 -4.09 -5.06 15.66
CA ALA A 104 -4.08 -6.47 15.30
C ALA A 104 -3.79 -6.74 13.81
N GLY A 105 -3.68 -5.69 12.98
CA GLY A 105 -3.36 -5.79 11.56
C GLY A 105 -4.58 -6.02 10.65
N ASN A 106 -5.81 -5.83 11.13
CA ASN A 106 -6.99 -5.90 10.29
C ASN A 106 -7.20 -4.59 9.52
N PHE A 107 -7.55 -4.72 8.24
CA PHE A 107 -7.84 -3.59 7.36
C PHE A 107 -9.34 -3.38 7.28
N TYR A 108 -9.80 -2.18 7.60
CA TYR A 108 -11.17 -1.74 7.35
C TYR A 108 -11.20 -1.02 6.02
N ILE A 109 -11.84 -1.64 5.03
CA ILE A 109 -11.83 -1.18 3.63
C ILE A 109 -13.25 -0.80 3.24
N HIS A 110 -13.45 0.44 2.81
CA HIS A 110 -14.65 0.85 2.12
C HIS A 110 -14.55 0.42 0.66
N TRP A 111 -15.49 -0.38 0.19
CA TRP A 111 -15.53 -0.90 -1.17
C TRP A 111 -16.80 -0.42 -1.88
N ILE A 112 -16.64 0.11 -3.09
CA ILE A 112 -17.75 0.57 -3.94
C ILE A 112 -18.73 -0.55 -4.31
N ASN A 113 -18.24 -1.80 -4.38
CA ASN A 113 -19.07 -2.94 -4.73
C ASN A 113 -18.66 -4.18 -3.95
N VAL A 114 -19.26 -4.35 -2.78
CA VAL A 114 -19.02 -5.48 -1.88
C VAL A 114 -19.53 -6.77 -2.51
N ARG A 115 -18.60 -7.69 -2.80
CA ARG A 115 -18.91 -9.05 -3.27
C ARG A 115 -19.17 -10.02 -2.11
N LYS A 116 -18.44 -9.85 -0.99
CA LYS A 116 -18.52 -10.66 0.22
C LYS A 116 -18.42 -9.73 1.42
N GLU A 117 -19.39 -9.77 2.33
CA GLU A 117 -19.45 -8.86 3.48
C GLU A 117 -18.40 -9.19 4.55
N LYS A 118 -18.01 -10.46 4.65
CA LYS A 118 -17.01 -10.96 5.60
C LYS A 118 -15.92 -11.72 4.84
N PRO A 119 -14.94 -11.03 4.24
CA PRO A 119 -13.78 -11.71 3.67
C PRO A 119 -12.96 -12.38 4.78
N GLU A 120 -12.46 -13.59 4.55
CA GLU A 120 -11.62 -14.30 5.52
C GLU A 120 -10.21 -13.69 5.54
N ASN A 121 -9.78 -13.15 4.41
CA ASN A 121 -8.47 -12.52 4.26
C ASN A 121 -8.54 -11.27 3.39
N VAL A 122 -7.68 -10.29 3.67
CA VAL A 122 -7.53 -9.07 2.85
C VAL A 122 -7.28 -9.37 1.37
N ARG A 123 -6.64 -10.50 1.03
CA ARG A 123 -6.41 -10.97 -0.35
C ARG A 123 -7.70 -11.14 -1.17
N GLU A 124 -8.81 -11.47 -0.54
CA GLU A 124 -10.09 -11.59 -1.25
C GLU A 124 -10.58 -10.24 -1.79
N VAL A 125 -10.15 -9.15 -1.16
CA VAL A 125 -10.50 -7.78 -1.56
C VAL A 125 -9.46 -7.22 -2.53
N VAL A 126 -8.16 -7.42 -2.24
CA VAL A 126 -7.07 -6.70 -2.91
C VAL A 126 -6.25 -7.56 -3.88
N GLY A 127 -6.51 -8.86 -3.92
CA GLY A 127 -5.76 -9.82 -4.72
C GLY A 127 -4.28 -9.87 -4.38
N SER A 128 -3.44 -9.89 -5.42
CA SER A 128 -1.99 -10.07 -5.29
C SER A 128 -1.24 -8.87 -4.71
N LEU A 129 -1.90 -7.71 -4.55
CA LEU A 129 -1.29 -6.51 -3.95
C LEU A 129 -0.79 -6.77 -2.52
N ALA A 130 -1.54 -7.58 -1.77
CA ALA A 130 -1.16 -8.05 -0.44
C ALA A 130 0.16 -8.83 -0.44
N ASP A 131 0.35 -9.73 -1.41
CA ASP A 131 1.56 -10.56 -1.50
C ASP A 131 2.77 -9.74 -1.94
N TRP A 132 2.57 -8.75 -2.81
CA TRP A 132 3.62 -7.82 -3.21
C TRP A 132 4.06 -6.91 -2.06
N ALA A 133 3.11 -6.36 -1.30
CA ALA A 133 3.42 -5.57 -0.11
C ALA A 133 4.26 -6.38 0.88
N ARG A 134 3.91 -7.66 1.10
CA ARG A 134 4.70 -8.59 1.91
C ARG A 134 6.11 -8.75 1.35
N ARG A 135 6.28 -9.07 0.07
CA ARG A 135 7.61 -9.33 -0.53
C ARG A 135 8.58 -8.15 -0.46
N ILE A 136 8.05 -6.92 -0.51
CA ILE A 136 8.86 -5.70 -0.54
C ILE A 136 9.19 -5.21 0.87
N ALA A 137 8.18 -5.15 1.74
CA ALA A 137 8.28 -4.42 2.99
C ALA A 137 8.53 -5.32 4.22
N GLU A 138 8.24 -6.63 4.13
CA GLU A 138 8.81 -7.62 5.07
C GLU A 138 10.27 -7.88 4.69
#